data_AF-A0A8T8WMH2-F1
#
_entry.id   AF-A0A8T8WMH2-F1
#
_cell.length_a   1.000
_cell.length_b   1.000
_cell.length_c   1.000
_cell.angle_alpha   90.00
_cell.angle_beta   90.00
_cell.angle_gamma   90.00
#
_symmetry.space_group_name_H-M   'P 1'
#
loop_
_entity.id
_entity.type
_entity.pdbx_description
1 polymer ?
#
loop_
_entity_poly.entity_id
_entity_poly.type
_entity_poly.pdbx_seq_one_letter_code
_entity_poly.pdbx_strand_id
1 'polypeptide(L)'
;MAVCRRWRTAFGPLLYQNLVVTSAAANLPEQPPNIAVYLTADHHWLRACSTVLDSPENPTRHENDRAFQSGIFDLFETLANWKAGLRRHVKLTVCGRTEGFEPITWQARRRAFSEKDGALGISLPDVRCIDRLTFPERPKYHQIWVGAAIRIAQHCPTLSALSLGPNKYIRPDQLESIQARRHAISDGLKLLPPSLKEFSLSNDDEKPWKDALPALDVVGSRPDTMPLNLRQLSLSLTKLTLGSLPIDPDFLFPLDAQPIRYPRAKVSRGRSLRTGQWVVHPSPHEREYYDEYEFDETYMLCDPCEGDIERDILEAEHFHRLLIASGHAARRMPRLQKLQYALNHQCEFWFQFKIKGPERAEWTLTSTFYQPDHRVAEAWRCPLVELYGKEPPAGWEVSRIWNELSVTIAPWPPR
;
A
#
# COMPACT_ATOMS: atom_id res chain seq x y z
N MET A 1 7.39 -25.76 21.69
CA MET A 1 6.00 -25.31 21.43
C MET A 1 5.18 -25.56 22.67
N ALA A 2 4.56 -24.53 23.26
CA ALA A 2 3.66 -24.69 24.39
C ALA A 2 2.27 -24.17 23.99
N VAL A 3 1.34 -25.10 23.75
CA VAL A 3 -0.07 -24.76 23.53
C VAL A 3 -0.68 -24.48 24.91
N CYS A 4 -1.14 -23.25 25.13
CA CYS A 4 -1.83 -22.92 26.38
C CYS A 4 -3.11 -23.77 26.46
N ARG A 5 -3.24 -24.60 27.51
CA ARG A 5 -4.36 -25.56 27.69
C ARG A 5 -5.76 -24.92 27.61
N ARG A 6 -5.89 -23.61 27.87
CA ARG A 6 -7.14 -22.83 27.71
C ARG A 6 -7.60 -22.67 26.26
N TRP A 7 -6.71 -22.83 25.29
CA TRP A 7 -7.01 -22.69 23.85
C TRP A 7 -7.60 -24.00 23.29
N ARG A 8 -7.32 -25.14 23.93
CA ARG A 8 -7.76 -26.46 23.47
C ARG A 8 -9.28 -26.62 23.43
N THR A 9 -10.01 -25.93 24.30
CA THR A 9 -11.48 -26.03 24.38
C THR A 9 -12.18 -25.14 23.36
N ALA A 10 -11.61 -23.97 23.03
CA ALA A 10 -12.14 -23.07 22.00
C ALA A 10 -11.86 -23.57 20.58
N PHE A 11 -10.72 -24.24 20.38
CA PHE A 11 -10.31 -24.79 19.08
C PHE A 11 -10.50 -26.32 18.98
N GLY A 12 -11.17 -26.96 19.95
CA GLY A 12 -11.40 -28.41 19.99
C GLY A 12 -12.06 -28.99 18.73
N PRO A 13 -13.10 -28.34 18.18
CA PRO A 13 -13.71 -28.73 16.91
C PRO A 13 -12.86 -28.40 15.68
N LEU A 14 -11.98 -27.39 15.76
CA LEU A 14 -11.09 -26.91 14.69
C LEU A 14 -9.71 -27.61 14.68
N LEU A 15 -9.39 -28.37 15.73
CA LEU A 15 -8.15 -29.14 15.89
C LEU A 15 -8.13 -30.41 15.04
N TYR A 16 -9.25 -30.76 14.41
CA TYR A 16 -9.35 -31.78 13.37
C TYR A 16 -9.60 -31.14 12.00
N GLN A 17 -8.82 -30.12 11.65
CA GLN A 17 -8.38 -29.75 10.29
C GLN A 17 -7.61 -28.41 10.36
N ASN A 18 -6.40 -28.48 10.94
CA ASN A 18 -5.27 -27.57 10.73
C ASN A 18 -5.47 -26.04 10.89
N LEU A 19 -6.07 -25.57 11.99
CA LEU A 19 -5.80 -24.22 12.52
C LEU A 19 -4.55 -24.24 13.42
N VAL A 20 -3.41 -23.73 12.94
CA VAL A 20 -2.19 -23.61 13.76
C VAL A 20 -2.14 -22.22 14.38
N VAL A 21 -2.72 -22.07 15.58
CA VAL A 21 -2.57 -20.86 16.39
C VAL A 21 -1.24 -20.91 17.13
N THR A 22 -0.31 -20.02 16.79
CA THR A 22 0.97 -19.91 17.50
C THR A 22 1.01 -18.62 18.30
N SER A 23 1.14 -18.72 19.62
CA SER A 23 1.64 -17.61 20.43
C SER A 23 3.17 -17.70 20.41
N ALA A 24 3.85 -16.75 19.77
CA ALA A 24 5.29 -16.68 19.88
C ALA A 24 5.64 -16.25 21.32
N ALA A 25 6.19 -17.16 22.11
CA ALA A 25 7.01 -16.77 23.24
C ALA A 25 8.33 -16.25 22.66
N ALA A 26 8.40 -14.96 22.36
CA ALA A 26 9.68 -14.33 22.12
C ALA A 26 10.39 -14.25 23.47
N ASN A 27 11.61 -14.78 23.54
CA ASN A 27 12.57 -14.50 24.61
C ASN A 27 12.99 -13.01 24.54
N LEU A 28 12.03 -12.10 24.74
CA LEU A 28 12.26 -10.67 24.85
C LEU A 28 11.50 -10.20 26.10
N PRO A 29 12.19 -9.56 27.06
CA PRO A 29 11.52 -9.03 28.23
C PRO A 29 10.55 -7.92 27.81
N GLU A 30 9.35 -7.94 28.40
CA GLU A 30 8.36 -6.85 28.41
C GLU A 30 7.61 -6.50 27.11
N GLN A 31 7.05 -7.49 26.40
CA GLN A 31 5.92 -7.23 25.48
C GLN A 31 4.67 -8.06 25.84
N PRO A 32 3.45 -7.49 25.72
CA PRO A 32 2.22 -8.27 25.87
C PRO A 32 2.21 -9.42 24.84
N PRO A 33 1.63 -10.59 25.15
CA PRO A 33 1.70 -11.75 24.28
C PRO A 33 1.02 -11.48 22.93
N ASN A 34 1.82 -11.46 21.87
CA ASN A 34 1.36 -11.31 20.48
C ASN A 34 0.72 -12.63 20.01
N ILE A 35 -0.38 -12.52 19.26
CA ILE A 35 -1.12 -13.66 18.72
C ILE A 35 -0.91 -13.71 17.21
N ALA A 36 -0.30 -14.79 16.72
CA ALA A 36 -0.25 -15.08 15.29
C ALA A 36 -1.25 -16.19 14.98
N VAL A 37 -2.27 -15.86 14.18
CA VAL A 37 -3.29 -16.81 13.73
C VAL A 37 -3.02 -17.14 12.27
N TYR A 38 -2.77 -18.42 12.01
CA TYR A 38 -2.64 -18.95 10.66
C TYR A 38 -3.90 -19.76 10.36
N LEU A 39 -4.70 -19.25 9.43
CA LEU A 39 -5.85 -19.97 8.88
C LEU A 39 -5.31 -20.80 7.73
N THR A 40 -5.31 -22.13 7.86
CA THR A 40 -4.87 -23.01 6.77
C THR A 40 -6.05 -23.82 6.27
N ALA A 41 -6.20 -23.92 4.95
CA ALA A 41 -7.20 -24.79 4.34
C ALA A 41 -6.63 -26.22 4.25
N ASP A 42 -7.38 -27.22 4.73
CA ASP A 42 -6.96 -28.64 4.71
C ASP A 42 -7.25 -29.34 3.35
N HIS A 43 -6.74 -30.57 3.22
CA HIS A 43 -6.33 -31.35 2.03
C HIS A 43 -7.32 -31.61 0.86
N HIS A 44 -6.68 -31.79 -0.31
CA HIS A 44 -7.13 -32.18 -1.66
C HIS A 44 -7.69 -31.04 -2.53
N TRP A 45 -7.58 -31.17 -3.85
CA TRP A 45 -8.07 -30.25 -4.91
C TRP A 45 -7.12 -29.16 -5.40
N LEU A 46 -5.96 -29.56 -5.93
CA LEU A 46 -5.25 -28.81 -6.99
C LEU A 46 -4.75 -29.79 -8.06
N ARG A 47 -5.69 -30.33 -8.84
CA ARG A 47 -5.45 -30.85 -10.19
C ARG A 47 -6.65 -30.49 -11.05
N ALA A 48 -6.70 -29.23 -11.43
CA ALA A 48 -7.45 -28.82 -12.60
C ALA A 48 -6.70 -27.67 -13.24
N CYS A 49 -6.34 -27.87 -14.51
CA CYS A 49 -5.63 -26.95 -15.34
C CYS A 49 -6.08 -25.50 -15.11
N SER A 50 -5.09 -24.61 -15.15
CA SER A 50 -5.03 -23.19 -14.83
C SER A 50 -6.06 -22.22 -15.48
N THR A 51 -7.20 -22.72 -16.00
CA THR A 51 -8.27 -22.01 -16.75
C THR A 51 -9.47 -21.71 -15.86
N VAL A 52 -9.59 -22.44 -14.75
CA VAL A 52 -10.81 -22.48 -13.92
C VAL A 52 -10.56 -21.91 -12.52
N LEU A 53 -9.30 -21.74 -12.12
CA LEU A 53 -8.93 -21.40 -10.73
C LEU A 53 -9.41 -20.00 -10.29
N ASP A 54 -9.53 -19.05 -11.22
CA ASP A 54 -9.97 -17.67 -10.91
C ASP A 54 -11.42 -17.34 -11.35
N SER A 55 -12.24 -18.34 -11.68
CA SER A 55 -13.67 -18.10 -11.93
C SER A 55 -14.38 -17.68 -10.63
N PRO A 56 -15.27 -16.65 -10.65
CA PRO A 56 -16.11 -16.31 -9.50
C PRO A 56 -17.03 -17.47 -9.08
N GLU A 57 -17.40 -18.34 -10.03
CA GLU A 57 -18.26 -19.52 -9.82
C GLU A 57 -17.45 -20.78 -9.44
N ASN A 58 -16.20 -20.62 -8.99
CA ASN A 58 -15.37 -21.76 -8.60
C ASN A 58 -15.91 -22.37 -7.29
N PRO A 59 -16.42 -23.62 -7.28
CA PRO A 59 -16.98 -24.23 -6.08
C PRO A 59 -15.95 -24.35 -4.95
N THR A 60 -14.68 -24.59 -5.29
CA THR A 60 -13.57 -24.63 -4.31
C THR A 60 -13.32 -23.26 -3.69
N ARG A 61 -13.50 -22.17 -4.45
CA ARG A 61 -13.42 -20.80 -3.93
C ARG A 61 -14.54 -20.56 -2.92
N HIS A 62 -15.77 -20.94 -3.24
CA HIS A 62 -16.90 -20.80 -2.31
C HIS A 62 -16.74 -21.61 -1.03
N GLU A 63 -16.22 -22.83 -1.11
CA GLU A 63 -15.92 -23.65 0.07
C GLU A 63 -14.83 -23.01 0.95
N ASN A 64 -13.75 -22.51 0.33
CA ASN A 64 -12.70 -21.78 1.04
C ASN A 64 -13.22 -20.50 1.70
N ASP A 65 -14.07 -19.74 1.00
CA ASP A 65 -14.68 -18.53 1.53
C ASP A 65 -15.60 -18.84 2.72
N ARG A 66 -16.39 -19.92 2.66
CA ARG A 66 -17.22 -20.39 3.79
C ARG A 66 -16.37 -20.82 4.99
N ALA A 67 -15.32 -21.61 4.75
CA ALA A 67 -14.42 -22.06 5.82
C ALA A 67 -13.69 -20.87 6.48
N PHE A 68 -13.22 -19.92 5.67
CA PHE A 68 -12.62 -18.67 6.16
C PHE A 68 -13.61 -17.86 6.99
N GLN A 69 -14.84 -17.67 6.50
CA GLN A 69 -15.89 -16.96 7.23
C GLN A 69 -16.17 -17.62 8.58
N SER A 70 -16.39 -18.93 8.62
CA SER A 70 -16.61 -19.67 9.87
C SER A 70 -15.43 -19.52 10.83
N GLY A 71 -14.19 -19.71 10.36
CA GLY A 71 -13.01 -19.62 11.21
C GLY A 71 -12.78 -18.22 11.79
N ILE A 72 -13.06 -17.16 11.02
CA ILE A 72 -13.01 -15.78 11.52
C ILE A 72 -14.13 -15.50 12.53
N PHE A 73 -15.34 -16.01 12.29
CA PHE A 73 -16.45 -15.88 13.23
C PHE A 73 -16.12 -16.51 14.58
N ASP A 74 -15.70 -17.77 14.61
CA ASP A 74 -15.36 -18.52 15.83
C ASP A 74 -14.20 -17.83 16.60
N LEU A 75 -13.22 -17.31 15.87
CA LEU A 75 -12.13 -16.52 16.45
C LEU A 75 -12.67 -15.26 17.13
N PHE A 76 -13.52 -14.50 16.44
CA PHE A 76 -14.08 -13.25 16.96
C PHE A 76 -15.01 -13.50 18.14
N GLU A 77 -15.83 -14.55 18.10
CA GLU A 77 -16.67 -14.98 19.23
C GLU A 77 -15.81 -15.31 20.46
N THR A 78 -14.70 -16.04 20.25
CA THR A 78 -13.76 -16.36 21.33
C THR A 78 -13.12 -15.10 21.91
N LEU A 79 -12.63 -14.19 21.06
CA LEU A 79 -11.92 -12.99 21.48
C LEU A 79 -12.85 -11.91 22.06
N ALA A 80 -14.13 -11.89 21.68
CA ALA A 80 -15.13 -10.98 22.23
C ALA A 80 -15.33 -11.22 23.73
N ASN A 81 -15.19 -12.46 24.19
CA ASN A 81 -15.30 -12.84 25.60
C ASN A 81 -14.05 -12.47 26.43
N TRP A 82 -13.00 -11.94 25.82
CA TRP A 82 -11.77 -11.57 26.53
C TRP A 82 -11.87 -10.17 27.12
N LYS A 83 -11.22 -9.96 28.27
CA LYS A 83 -11.16 -8.63 28.89
C LYS A 83 -10.48 -7.62 27.96
N ALA A 84 -11.12 -6.48 27.73
CA ALA A 84 -10.61 -5.40 26.86
C ALA A 84 -9.21 -4.88 27.27
N GLY A 85 -8.87 -4.94 28.56
CA GLY A 85 -7.55 -4.51 29.05
C GLY A 85 -6.37 -5.36 28.56
N LEU A 86 -6.60 -6.51 27.91
CA LEU A 86 -5.56 -7.45 27.49
C LEU A 86 -4.83 -7.08 26.18
N ARG A 87 -5.14 -5.93 25.56
CA ARG A 87 -4.51 -5.35 24.33
C ARG A 87 -3.60 -6.31 23.56
N ARG A 88 -4.13 -6.90 22.49
CA ARG A 88 -3.49 -7.93 21.67
C ARG A 88 -3.11 -7.40 20.30
N HIS A 89 -1.96 -7.85 19.82
CA HIS A 89 -1.61 -7.79 18.40
C HIS A 89 -2.03 -9.10 17.76
N VAL A 90 -2.91 -9.02 16.75
CA VAL A 90 -3.33 -10.15 15.94
C VAL A 90 -2.74 -10.04 14.54
N LYS A 91 -2.07 -11.09 14.10
CA LYS A 91 -1.63 -11.26 12.72
C LYS A 91 -2.48 -12.35 12.07
N LEU A 92 -3.19 -12.01 10.98
CA LEU A 92 -4.03 -12.93 10.22
C LEU A 92 -3.35 -13.28 8.90
N THR A 93 -3.27 -14.56 8.57
CA THR A 93 -2.72 -15.03 7.30
C THR A 93 -3.49 -16.26 6.86
N VAL A 94 -3.81 -16.33 5.57
CA VAL A 94 -4.40 -17.52 4.96
C VAL A 94 -3.30 -18.30 4.25
N CYS A 95 -3.04 -19.52 4.70
CA CYS A 95 -2.08 -20.40 4.06
C CYS A 95 -2.82 -21.30 3.08
N GLY A 96 -2.53 -21.10 1.79
CA GLY A 96 -2.78 -22.13 0.77
C GLY A 96 -1.77 -23.27 0.91
N ARG A 97 -2.09 -24.44 0.35
CA ARG A 97 -1.17 -25.58 0.27
C ARG A 97 -0.17 -25.39 -0.87
N THR A 98 1.01 -25.99 -0.73
CA THR A 98 2.12 -25.91 -1.70
C THR A 98 1.74 -26.46 -3.07
N GLU A 99 2.20 -25.78 -4.14
CA GLU A 99 2.26 -26.29 -5.50
C GLU A 99 3.02 -27.63 -5.54
N GLY A 100 2.39 -28.65 -6.13
CA GLY A 100 3.15 -29.72 -6.77
C GLY A 100 3.48 -29.24 -8.18
N PHE A 101 4.77 -29.18 -8.53
CA PHE A 101 5.21 -28.78 -9.87
C PHE A 101 4.57 -29.65 -10.96
N GLU A 102 4.04 -29.03 -12.01
CA GLU A 102 3.88 -29.66 -13.32
C GLU A 102 4.88 -29.02 -14.30
N PRO A 103 5.56 -29.81 -15.15
CA PRO A 103 6.58 -29.30 -16.04
C PRO A 103 5.93 -28.59 -17.24
N ILE A 104 6.42 -27.37 -17.54
CA ILE A 104 6.40 -26.73 -18.86
C ILE A 104 5.00 -26.63 -19.49
N THR A 105 4.27 -25.53 -19.26
CA THR A 105 3.28 -25.03 -20.23
C THR A 105 3.23 -23.50 -20.20
N TRP A 106 4.00 -22.90 -21.12
CA TRP A 106 4.02 -21.45 -21.42
C TRP A 106 2.89 -21.02 -22.38
N GLN A 107 1.84 -21.83 -22.57
CA GLN A 107 0.79 -21.51 -23.54
C GLN A 107 -0.58 -21.83 -22.96
N ALA A 108 -1.25 -20.76 -22.54
CA ALA A 108 -2.71 -20.56 -22.36
C ALA A 108 -2.86 -19.55 -21.21
N ARG A 109 -3.30 -18.32 -21.45
CA ARG A 109 -4.74 -18.03 -21.50
C ARG A 109 -5.06 -16.59 -21.86
N ARG A 110 -5.90 -16.44 -22.88
CA ARG A 110 -6.89 -15.36 -22.98
C ARG A 110 -8.15 -15.82 -22.25
N ARG A 111 -8.55 -15.09 -21.21
CA ARG A 111 -9.95 -14.89 -20.75
C ARG A 111 -9.95 -13.96 -19.52
N ALA A 112 -10.71 -12.87 -19.64
CA ALA A 112 -11.01 -11.93 -18.58
C ALA A 112 -12.13 -12.48 -17.69
N PHE A 113 -12.04 -12.29 -16.38
CA PHE A 113 -13.08 -12.67 -15.43
C PHE A 113 -13.26 -11.58 -14.36
N SER A 114 -14.53 -11.27 -14.11
CA SER A 114 -15.03 -10.26 -13.18
C SER A 114 -15.11 -10.84 -11.76
N GLU A 115 -14.48 -10.16 -10.80
CA GLU A 115 -14.49 -10.55 -9.39
C GLU A 115 -15.67 -9.84 -8.69
N LYS A 116 -16.85 -10.48 -8.69
CA LYS A 116 -17.95 -10.09 -7.80
C LYS A 116 -17.89 -10.92 -6.52
N ASP A 117 -18.07 -10.22 -5.40
CA ASP A 117 -18.29 -10.74 -4.04
C ASP A 117 -17.05 -11.20 -3.24
N GLY A 118 -16.24 -10.22 -2.83
CA GLY A 118 -15.28 -10.33 -1.72
C GLY A 118 -15.85 -9.90 -0.35
N ALA A 119 -17.17 -10.00 -0.17
CA ALA A 119 -17.87 -9.58 1.03
C ALA A 119 -17.93 -10.71 2.07
N LEU A 120 -17.50 -10.46 3.32
CA LEU A 120 -17.88 -11.34 4.44
C LEU A 120 -19.40 -11.34 4.55
N GLY A 121 -20.05 -12.46 4.24
CA GLY A 121 -21.50 -12.62 4.31
C GLY A 121 -22.06 -12.74 5.73
N ILE A 122 -21.19 -12.64 6.75
CA ILE A 122 -21.48 -12.88 8.15
C ILE A 122 -21.22 -11.62 9.00
N SER A 123 -22.06 -11.41 10.01
CA SER A 123 -21.86 -10.35 11.01
C SER A 123 -20.89 -10.84 12.07
N LEU A 124 -19.76 -10.14 12.27
CA LEU A 124 -18.80 -10.49 13.32
C LEU A 124 -19.15 -9.80 14.64
N PRO A 125 -18.89 -10.42 15.81
CA PRO A 125 -19.01 -9.74 17.10
C PRO A 125 -17.87 -8.73 17.30
N ASP A 126 -18.11 -7.67 18.08
CA ASP A 126 -17.08 -6.67 18.37
C ASP A 126 -16.01 -7.18 19.33
N VAL A 127 -14.75 -7.04 18.96
CA VAL A 127 -13.60 -7.50 19.73
C VAL A 127 -12.79 -6.32 20.30
N ARG A 128 -12.96 -6.07 21.60
CA ARG A 128 -12.29 -4.95 22.31
C ARG A 128 -10.88 -5.26 22.82
N CYS A 129 -10.42 -6.49 22.67
CA CYS A 129 -9.09 -6.87 23.13
C CYS A 129 -8.02 -6.74 22.03
N ILE A 130 -8.40 -6.49 20.77
CA ILE A 130 -7.47 -6.29 19.66
C ILE A 130 -7.08 -4.80 19.59
N ASP A 131 -5.79 -4.53 19.70
CA ASP A 131 -5.19 -3.19 19.60
C ASP A 131 -4.40 -3.02 18.30
N ARG A 132 -3.80 -4.10 17.77
CA ARG A 132 -3.08 -4.08 16.50
C ARG A 132 -3.55 -5.23 15.61
N LEU A 133 -3.80 -4.97 14.33
CA LEU A 133 -4.21 -5.97 13.34
C LEU A 133 -3.30 -5.91 12.12
N THR A 134 -2.79 -7.05 11.68
CA THR A 134 -1.85 -7.14 10.56
C THR A 134 -2.22 -8.25 9.60
N PHE A 135 -2.37 -7.86 8.33
CA PHE A 135 -2.48 -8.73 7.17
C PHE A 135 -1.16 -8.61 6.41
N PRO A 136 -0.24 -9.58 6.55
CA PRO A 136 1.12 -9.45 6.06
C PRO A 136 1.20 -9.58 4.54
N GLU A 137 2.04 -8.73 3.97
CA GLU A 137 2.54 -8.84 2.61
C GLU A 137 3.54 -10.02 2.56
N ARG A 138 3.09 -11.21 2.13
CA ARG A 138 4.00 -12.35 1.93
C ARG A 138 3.64 -13.08 0.63
N PRO A 139 4.60 -13.27 -0.29
CA PRO A 139 4.35 -13.82 -1.63
C PRO A 139 3.93 -15.30 -1.66
N LYS A 140 4.10 -16.04 -0.55
CA LYS A 140 3.80 -17.48 -0.47
C LYS A 140 2.39 -17.81 0.04
N TYR A 141 1.59 -16.81 0.40
CA TYR A 141 0.30 -17.02 1.07
C TYR A 141 -0.82 -16.37 0.27
N HIS A 142 -1.91 -17.14 0.07
CA HIS A 142 -3.12 -16.63 -0.56
C HIS A 142 -3.69 -15.53 0.34
N GLN A 143 -4.09 -14.42 -0.25
CA GLN A 143 -4.39 -13.23 0.54
C GLN A 143 -5.89 -12.99 0.67
N ILE A 144 -6.25 -12.53 1.86
CA ILE A 144 -7.60 -12.11 2.20
C ILE A 144 -7.93 -10.89 1.35
N TRP A 145 -9.09 -10.93 0.68
CA TRP A 145 -9.56 -9.77 -0.08
C TRP A 145 -9.61 -8.53 0.82
N VAL A 146 -9.12 -7.39 0.31
CA VAL A 146 -8.94 -6.17 1.11
C VAL A 146 -10.24 -5.69 1.76
N GLY A 147 -11.38 -5.85 1.07
CA GLY A 147 -12.69 -5.52 1.62
C GLY A 147 -13.05 -6.38 2.85
N ALA A 148 -12.72 -7.67 2.83
CA ALA A 148 -12.92 -8.56 3.98
C ALA A 148 -11.98 -8.18 5.14
N ALA A 149 -10.72 -7.86 4.85
CA ALA A 149 -9.76 -7.41 5.86
C ALA A 149 -10.22 -6.12 6.58
N ILE A 150 -10.78 -5.17 5.84
CA ILE A 150 -11.32 -3.93 6.43
C ILE A 150 -12.57 -4.21 7.26
N ARG A 151 -13.47 -5.10 6.83
CA ARG A 151 -14.63 -5.52 7.63
C ARG A 151 -14.22 -6.17 8.95
N ILE A 152 -13.18 -7.01 8.94
CA ILE A 152 -12.60 -7.57 10.17
C ILE A 152 -12.10 -6.45 11.09
N ALA A 153 -11.40 -5.45 10.53
CA ALA A 153 -10.89 -4.31 11.29
C ALA A 153 -12.01 -3.42 11.87
N GLN A 154 -13.15 -3.28 11.17
CA GLN A 154 -14.31 -2.53 11.63
C GLN A 154 -14.86 -3.07 12.96
N HIS A 155 -14.82 -4.38 13.16
CA HIS A 155 -15.26 -5.03 14.41
C HIS A 155 -14.20 -5.02 15.53
N CYS A 156 -13.15 -4.21 15.39
CA CYS A 156 -12.12 -4.01 16.42
C CYS A 156 -12.17 -2.56 16.94
N PRO A 157 -13.13 -2.17 17.79
CA PRO A 157 -13.36 -0.77 18.17
C PRO A 157 -12.23 -0.10 18.96
N THR A 158 -11.28 -0.89 19.49
CA THR A 158 -10.10 -0.42 20.22
C THR A 158 -8.83 -0.39 19.38
N LEU A 159 -8.93 -0.71 18.09
CA LEU A 159 -7.79 -0.85 17.19
C LEU A 159 -7.02 0.47 17.07
N SER A 160 -5.74 0.47 17.42
CA SER A 160 -4.84 1.61 17.28
C SER A 160 -3.91 1.50 16.07
N ALA A 161 -3.62 0.29 15.59
CA ALA A 161 -2.79 0.08 14.41
C ALA A 161 -3.34 -0.97 13.43
N LEU A 162 -3.43 -0.62 12.15
CA LEU A 162 -3.87 -1.51 11.07
C LEU A 162 -2.80 -1.53 9.96
N SER A 163 -2.41 -2.74 9.56
CA SER A 163 -1.55 -2.95 8.39
C SER A 163 -2.22 -3.89 7.41
N LEU A 164 -2.51 -3.38 6.22
CA LEU A 164 -3.09 -4.08 5.09
C LEU A 164 -2.01 -4.28 4.02
N GLY A 165 -1.64 -5.54 3.76
CA GLY A 165 -0.84 -5.90 2.59
C GLY A 165 -1.69 -6.70 1.59
N PRO A 166 -2.58 -6.07 0.80
CA PRO A 166 -3.36 -6.72 -0.25
C PRO A 166 -2.52 -7.01 -1.50
N ASN A 167 -1.34 -7.60 -1.34
CA ASN A 167 -0.46 -8.08 -2.39
C ASN A 167 -1.00 -9.39 -3.05
N LYS A 168 -2.31 -9.44 -3.37
CA LYS A 168 -2.82 -10.43 -4.34
C LYS A 168 -2.46 -9.86 -5.69
N TYR A 169 -1.57 -10.50 -6.43
CA TYR A 169 -1.36 -10.11 -7.82
C TYR A 169 -2.68 -10.23 -8.59
N ILE A 170 -3.17 -9.12 -9.14
CA ILE A 170 -4.27 -9.12 -10.12
C ILE A 170 -3.65 -8.84 -11.47
N ARG A 171 -4.02 -9.66 -12.45
CA ARG A 171 -3.48 -9.50 -13.79
C ARG A 171 -3.95 -8.18 -14.41
N PRO A 172 -3.11 -7.49 -15.20
CA PRO A 172 -3.46 -6.22 -15.83
C PRO A 172 -4.71 -6.26 -16.74
N ASP A 173 -5.00 -7.42 -17.35
CA ASP A 173 -6.22 -7.64 -18.16
C ASP A 173 -7.50 -7.77 -17.32
N GLN A 174 -7.38 -7.86 -15.99
CA GLN A 174 -8.49 -7.87 -15.04
C GLN A 174 -8.71 -6.48 -14.42
N LEU A 175 -8.77 -5.46 -15.29
CA LEU A 175 -8.89 -4.06 -14.88
C LEU A 175 -10.10 -3.81 -13.96
N GLU A 176 -11.22 -4.48 -14.20
CA GLU A 176 -12.40 -4.41 -13.34
C GLU A 176 -12.11 -4.83 -11.89
N SER A 177 -11.27 -5.86 -11.70
CA SER A 177 -10.92 -6.35 -10.37
C SER A 177 -9.95 -5.41 -9.66
N ILE A 178 -9.04 -4.76 -10.41
CA ILE A 178 -8.17 -3.69 -9.90
C ILE A 178 -9.03 -2.49 -9.44
N GLN A 179 -9.98 -2.06 -10.26
CA GLN A 179 -10.91 -0.98 -9.93
C GLN A 179 -11.80 -1.37 -8.73
N ALA A 180 -12.32 -2.60 -8.69
CA ALA A 180 -13.12 -3.11 -7.59
C ALA A 180 -12.34 -3.13 -6.26
N ARG A 181 -11.05 -3.49 -6.29
CA ARG A 181 -10.16 -3.40 -5.12
C ARG A 181 -10.01 -1.96 -4.66
N ARG A 182 -9.73 -1.02 -5.57
CA ARG A 182 -9.63 0.41 -5.25
C ARG A 182 -10.89 0.92 -4.56
N HIS A 183 -12.06 0.58 -5.11
CA HIS A 183 -13.34 0.96 -4.51
C HIS A 183 -13.56 0.31 -3.13
N ALA A 184 -13.26 -0.98 -2.99
CA ALA A 184 -13.37 -1.68 -1.71
C ALA A 184 -12.50 -1.04 -0.61
N ILE A 185 -11.27 -0.61 -0.97
CA ILE A 185 -10.42 0.15 -0.05
C ILE A 185 -11.09 1.49 0.25
N SER A 186 -11.43 2.27 -0.78
CA SER A 186 -12.01 3.60 -0.62
C SER A 186 -13.23 3.61 0.30
N ASP A 187 -14.19 2.72 0.07
CA ASP A 187 -15.41 2.61 0.85
C ASP A 187 -15.13 2.12 2.26
N GLY A 188 -14.22 1.15 2.39
CA GLY A 188 -13.81 0.58 3.67
C GLY A 188 -13.10 1.58 4.59
N LEU A 189 -12.35 2.55 4.07
CA LEU A 189 -11.66 3.57 4.88
C LEU A 189 -12.61 4.35 5.78
N LYS A 190 -13.87 4.55 5.37
CA LYS A 190 -14.91 5.24 6.16
C LYS A 190 -15.41 4.42 7.34
N LEU A 191 -15.23 3.11 7.31
CA LEU A 191 -15.72 2.16 8.30
C LEU A 191 -14.69 1.85 9.39
N LEU A 192 -13.45 2.34 9.23
CA LEU A 192 -12.38 2.09 10.19
C LEU A 192 -12.66 2.80 11.53
N PRO A 193 -12.28 2.17 12.66
CA PRO A 193 -12.60 2.68 13.98
C PRO A 193 -11.87 4.00 14.27
N PRO A 194 -12.51 4.95 14.99
CA PRO A 194 -11.92 6.26 15.30
C PRO A 194 -10.72 6.18 16.27
N SER A 195 -10.53 5.04 16.94
CA SER A 195 -9.37 4.76 17.79
C SER A 195 -8.07 4.62 16.99
N LEU A 196 -8.15 4.40 15.67
CA LEU A 196 -7.00 4.14 14.81
C LEU A 196 -6.01 5.32 14.84
N LYS A 197 -4.72 4.99 14.96
CA LYS A 197 -3.59 5.93 14.97
C LYS A 197 -2.55 5.60 13.93
N GLU A 198 -2.32 4.32 13.65
CA GLU A 198 -1.38 3.88 12.61
C GLU A 198 -2.13 3.16 11.50
N PHE A 199 -1.98 3.62 10.26
CA PHE A 199 -2.52 2.93 9.08
C PHE A 199 -1.40 2.68 8.07
N SER A 200 -1.31 1.43 7.61
CA SER A 200 -0.38 1.02 6.56
C SER A 200 -1.15 0.27 5.48
N LEU A 201 -0.98 0.69 4.23
CA LEU A 201 -1.52 0.02 3.04
C LEU A 201 -0.38 -0.16 2.04
N SER A 202 -0.02 -1.39 1.71
CA SER A 202 1.01 -1.73 0.73
C SER A 202 0.38 -2.60 -0.34
N ASN A 203 0.18 -2.04 -1.54
CA ASN A 203 -0.34 -2.79 -2.67
C ASN A 203 0.81 -3.45 -3.44
N ASP A 204 0.49 -4.42 -4.28
CA ASP A 204 1.43 -4.83 -5.33
C ASP A 204 1.52 -3.75 -6.41
N ASP A 205 2.56 -3.78 -7.24
CA ASP A 205 2.72 -2.83 -8.34
C ASP A 205 1.70 -3.14 -9.46
N GLU A 206 0.55 -2.45 -9.44
CA GLU A 206 -0.50 -2.54 -10.47
C GLU A 206 -0.05 -1.83 -11.76
N LYS A 207 0.81 -2.53 -12.53
CA LYS A 207 1.37 -2.05 -13.80
C LYS A 207 0.82 -2.84 -15.00
N PRO A 208 0.86 -2.30 -16.23
CA PRO A 208 0.53 -3.09 -17.42
C PRO A 208 1.49 -4.28 -17.60
N TRP A 209 1.16 -5.18 -18.52
CA TRP A 209 2.00 -6.34 -18.83
C TRP A 209 3.41 -5.96 -19.28
N LYS A 210 3.53 -4.83 -19.97
CA LYS A 210 4.76 -4.31 -20.58
C LYS A 210 4.76 -2.79 -20.44
N ASP A 211 5.94 -2.21 -20.22
CA ASP A 211 6.09 -0.76 -20.02
C ASP A 211 5.83 0.04 -21.32
N ALA A 212 5.83 -0.63 -22.49
CA ALA A 212 5.34 -0.09 -23.76
C ALA A 212 3.84 0.20 -23.79
N LEU A 213 3.05 -0.56 -23.04
CA LEU A 213 1.60 -0.41 -23.03
C LEU A 213 1.18 0.84 -22.23
N PRO A 214 -0.03 1.38 -22.49
CA PRO A 214 -0.60 2.42 -21.66
C PRO A 214 -0.69 1.99 -20.19
N ALA A 215 -0.46 2.93 -19.26
CA ALA A 215 -0.67 2.65 -17.85
C ALA A 215 -2.16 2.39 -17.56
N LEU A 216 -2.42 1.64 -16.49
CA LEU A 216 -3.77 1.21 -16.14
C LEU A 216 -4.60 2.36 -15.54
N ASP A 217 -5.81 2.59 -16.05
CA ASP A 217 -6.81 3.42 -15.39
C ASP A 217 -7.48 2.65 -14.25
N VAL A 218 -6.92 2.81 -13.06
CA VAL A 218 -7.37 2.13 -11.84
C VAL A 218 -8.62 2.75 -11.21
N VAL A 219 -9.13 3.87 -11.74
CA VAL A 219 -10.34 4.53 -11.25
C VAL A 219 -11.57 3.99 -11.98
N GLY A 220 -11.48 3.87 -13.31
CA GLY A 220 -12.60 3.48 -14.15
C GLY A 220 -13.72 4.53 -14.18
N SER A 221 -14.96 4.09 -14.31
CA SER A 221 -16.12 4.97 -14.54
C SER A 221 -16.71 5.59 -13.27
N ARG A 222 -16.33 5.12 -12.09
CA ARG A 222 -16.86 5.61 -10.80
C ARG A 222 -16.05 6.79 -10.29
N PRO A 223 -16.68 7.78 -9.62
CA PRO A 223 -15.95 8.86 -8.97
C PRO A 223 -14.92 8.34 -7.97
N ASP A 224 -13.66 8.77 -8.13
CA ASP A 224 -12.58 8.37 -7.23
C ASP A 224 -12.66 9.09 -5.89
N THR A 225 -13.26 8.43 -4.90
CA THR A 225 -13.37 8.95 -3.53
C THR A 225 -12.18 8.58 -2.64
N MET A 226 -11.24 7.78 -3.14
CA MET A 226 -10.13 7.26 -2.34
C MET A 226 -9.23 8.36 -1.79
N PRO A 227 -8.80 9.39 -2.57
CA PRO A 227 -7.96 10.46 -2.04
C PRO A 227 -8.65 11.23 -0.92
N LEU A 228 -9.95 11.52 -1.08
CA LEU A 228 -10.75 12.21 -0.07
C LEU A 228 -10.88 11.39 1.22
N ASN A 229 -11.16 10.09 1.12
CA ASN A 229 -11.32 9.22 2.28
C ASN A 229 -9.99 9.00 3.02
N LEU A 230 -8.88 8.85 2.30
CA LEU A 230 -7.54 8.81 2.89
C LEU A 230 -7.20 10.12 3.60
N ARG A 231 -7.54 11.25 2.98
CA ARG A 231 -7.37 12.58 3.58
C ARG A 231 -8.16 12.68 4.89
N GLN A 232 -9.42 12.27 4.89
CA GLN A 232 -10.27 12.29 6.08
C GLN A 232 -9.76 11.35 7.17
N LEU A 233 -9.31 10.14 6.82
CA LEU A 233 -8.73 9.20 7.78
C LEU A 233 -7.44 9.77 8.38
N SER A 234 -6.57 10.36 7.56
CA SER A 234 -5.26 10.86 7.98
C SER A 234 -5.31 11.97 9.04
N LEU A 235 -6.46 12.63 9.21
CA LEU A 235 -6.71 13.61 10.27
C LEU A 235 -6.63 13.03 11.69
N SER A 236 -7.01 11.77 11.87
CA SER A 236 -7.04 11.10 13.19
C SER A 236 -5.78 10.26 13.45
N LEU A 237 -5.00 9.97 12.41
CA LEU A 237 -3.80 9.15 12.44
C LEU A 237 -2.59 9.89 12.99
N THR A 238 -1.70 9.16 13.67
CA THR A 238 -0.33 9.57 14.02
C THR A 238 0.70 9.16 12.97
N LYS A 239 0.40 8.10 12.20
CA LYS A 239 1.28 7.54 11.17
C LYS A 239 0.47 6.98 10.00
N LEU A 240 0.80 7.45 8.80
CA LEU A 240 0.29 6.92 7.54
C LEU A 240 1.44 6.33 6.71
N THR A 241 1.32 5.08 6.28
CA THR A 241 2.22 4.45 5.31
C THR A 241 1.41 3.99 4.10
N LEU A 242 1.73 4.48 2.92
CA LEU A 242 1.15 4.00 1.66
C LEU A 242 2.27 3.43 0.78
N GLY A 243 2.03 2.31 0.10
CA GLY A 243 2.98 1.69 -0.82
C GLY A 243 2.31 1.22 -2.09
N SER A 244 2.98 1.49 -3.23
CA SER A 244 2.56 1.12 -4.59
C SER A 244 1.11 1.47 -4.91
N LEU A 245 0.65 2.62 -4.41
CA LEU A 245 -0.73 3.08 -4.61
C LEU A 245 -0.78 4.20 -5.66
N PRO A 246 -1.57 4.06 -6.73
CA PRO A 246 -1.80 5.14 -7.69
C PRO A 246 -2.71 6.21 -7.08
N ILE A 247 -2.11 7.30 -6.59
CA ILE A 247 -2.79 8.44 -5.98
C ILE A 247 -2.11 9.76 -6.37
N ASP A 248 -2.87 10.84 -6.55
CA ASP A 248 -2.31 12.13 -6.93
C ASP A 248 -1.31 12.66 -5.89
N PRO A 249 -0.20 13.31 -6.31
CA PRO A 249 0.92 13.64 -5.44
C PRO A 249 0.55 14.68 -4.37
N ASP A 250 -0.47 15.48 -4.64
CA ASP A 250 -0.99 16.54 -3.78
C ASP A 250 -2.18 16.07 -2.93
N PHE A 251 -2.53 14.77 -2.88
CA PHE A 251 -3.70 14.31 -2.12
C PHE A 251 -3.66 14.68 -0.62
N LEU A 252 -2.46 14.74 -0.04
CA LEU A 252 -2.27 15.18 1.35
C LEU A 252 -2.54 16.69 1.46
N PHE A 253 -2.02 17.48 0.53
CA PHE A 253 -2.15 18.92 0.50
C PHE A 253 -2.55 19.38 -0.91
N PRO A 254 -3.85 19.38 -1.24
CA PRO A 254 -4.28 19.80 -2.56
C PRO A 254 -3.97 21.27 -2.72
N LEU A 255 -3.25 21.62 -3.80
CA LEU A 255 -2.83 22.99 -4.05
C LEU A 255 -4.03 23.93 -4.23
N ASP A 256 -5.17 23.38 -4.68
CA ASP A 256 -6.41 24.10 -4.95
C ASP A 256 -7.39 24.15 -3.76
N ALA A 257 -7.02 23.59 -2.59
CA ALA A 257 -7.92 23.47 -1.44
C ALA A 257 -7.32 24.02 -0.13
N GLN A 258 -8.19 24.25 0.86
CA GLN A 258 -7.75 24.71 2.18
C GLN A 258 -6.84 23.67 2.89
N PRO A 259 -5.84 24.15 3.67
CA PRO A 259 -4.89 23.31 4.39
C PRO A 259 -5.57 22.46 5.49
N ILE A 260 -5.15 21.21 5.65
CA ILE A 260 -5.63 20.30 6.69
C ILE A 260 -4.43 19.80 7.55
N ARG A 261 -4.64 19.30 8.79
CA ARG A 261 -3.59 18.99 9.79
C ARG A 261 -3.15 17.51 9.77
N TYR A 262 -1.84 17.20 9.70
CA TYR A 262 -1.31 15.82 9.86
C TYR A 262 -0.05 15.72 10.75
N PRO A 263 0.24 14.55 11.35
CA PRO A 263 1.42 14.36 12.20
C PRO A 263 2.62 13.58 11.61
N ARG A 264 2.47 12.49 10.83
CA ARG A 264 3.60 11.81 10.14
C ARG A 264 3.10 10.99 8.94
N ALA A 265 3.74 11.12 7.78
CA ALA A 265 3.35 10.39 6.57
C ALA A 265 4.57 9.80 5.82
N LYS A 266 4.44 8.56 5.35
CA LYS A 266 5.36 7.91 4.42
C LYS A 266 4.55 7.41 3.23
N VAL A 267 4.92 7.78 2.03
CA VAL A 267 4.24 7.40 0.80
C VAL A 267 5.28 6.85 -0.17
N SER A 268 5.20 5.59 -0.56
CA SER A 268 5.88 5.08 -1.75
C SER A 268 4.85 4.92 -2.86
N ARG A 269 5.20 5.36 -4.06
CA ARG A 269 4.29 5.43 -5.20
C ARG A 269 4.77 4.53 -6.33
N GLY A 270 3.81 3.97 -7.07
CA GLY A 270 4.02 3.38 -8.38
C GLY A 270 4.29 4.42 -9.47
N ARG A 271 4.51 3.93 -10.69
CA ARG A 271 5.03 4.67 -11.85
C ARG A 271 3.96 5.44 -12.65
N SER A 272 2.72 5.40 -12.20
CA SER A 272 1.57 5.93 -12.93
C SER A 272 0.65 6.82 -12.07
N LEU A 273 -0.10 7.67 -12.77
CA LEU A 273 -1.27 8.36 -12.27
C LEU A 273 -2.46 7.41 -12.19
N ARG A 274 -3.42 7.77 -11.34
CA ARG A 274 -4.68 7.03 -11.20
C ARG A 274 -5.50 6.95 -12.50
N THR A 275 -5.29 7.88 -13.43
CA THR A 275 -5.99 7.99 -14.72
C THR A 275 -5.31 7.23 -15.86
N GLY A 276 -4.31 6.39 -15.59
CA GLY A 276 -3.62 5.62 -16.63
C GLY A 276 -2.55 6.40 -17.41
N GLN A 277 -2.02 7.48 -16.84
CA GLN A 277 -0.88 8.21 -17.41
C GLN A 277 0.41 7.84 -16.68
N TRP A 278 1.51 7.68 -17.41
CA TRP A 278 2.83 7.48 -16.81
C TRP A 278 3.37 8.79 -16.22
N VAL A 279 4.13 8.71 -15.11
CA VAL A 279 4.89 9.86 -14.57
C VAL A 279 6.36 9.84 -14.99
N VAL A 280 6.72 8.81 -15.75
CA VAL A 280 8.04 8.58 -16.35
C VAL A 280 7.87 8.26 -17.83
N HIS A 281 8.65 8.93 -18.66
CA HIS A 281 8.59 8.88 -20.12
C HIS A 281 9.86 8.27 -20.70
N PRO A 282 9.76 7.60 -21.86
CA PRO A 282 10.93 7.13 -22.58
C PRO A 282 11.78 8.30 -23.08
N SER A 283 13.06 8.03 -23.33
CA SER A 283 13.94 8.99 -24.02
C SER A 283 13.41 9.27 -25.44
N PRO A 284 13.75 10.40 -26.07
CA PRO A 284 13.36 10.65 -27.47
C PRO A 284 13.80 9.54 -28.42
N HIS A 285 14.97 8.95 -28.18
CA HIS A 285 15.51 7.85 -28.99
C HIS A 285 14.74 6.55 -28.80
N GLU A 286 14.47 6.17 -27.55
CA GLU A 286 13.61 5.02 -27.21
C GLU A 286 12.21 5.21 -27.81
N ARG A 287 11.66 6.42 -27.70
CA ARG A 287 10.35 6.74 -28.25
C ARG A 287 10.30 6.58 -29.77
N GLU A 288 11.30 7.09 -30.49
CA GLU A 288 11.39 6.94 -31.95
C GLU A 288 11.48 5.47 -32.36
N TYR A 289 12.30 4.67 -31.66
CA TYR A 289 12.41 3.23 -31.90
C TYR A 289 11.06 2.52 -31.73
N TYR A 290 10.32 2.80 -30.65
CA TYR A 290 9.04 2.15 -30.37
C TYR A 290 7.86 2.72 -31.16
N ASP A 291 7.91 3.99 -31.60
CA ASP A 291 6.88 4.61 -32.45
C ASP A 291 6.98 4.11 -33.92
N GLU A 292 8.19 3.78 -34.39
CA GLU A 292 8.42 3.21 -35.74
C GLU A 292 8.13 1.70 -35.81
N TYR A 293 8.23 1.00 -34.68
CA TYR A 293 8.07 -0.45 -34.62
C TYR A 293 6.59 -0.81 -34.38
N GLU A 294 5.92 -1.33 -35.41
CA GLU A 294 4.56 -1.82 -35.28
C GLU A 294 4.56 -3.18 -34.54
N PHE A 295 4.36 -3.14 -33.22
CA PHE A 295 4.32 -4.34 -32.40
C PHE A 295 3.03 -5.14 -32.65
N ASP A 296 3.18 -6.43 -32.95
CA ASP A 296 2.08 -7.37 -32.68
C ASP A 296 1.98 -7.53 -31.16
N GLU A 297 0.95 -6.94 -30.56
CA GLU A 297 0.69 -7.03 -29.11
C GLU A 297 0.72 -8.48 -28.61
N THR A 298 0.30 -9.45 -29.42
CA THR A 298 0.30 -10.87 -29.03
C THR A 298 1.72 -11.41 -28.94
N TYR A 299 2.60 -11.01 -29.86
CA TYR A 299 4.00 -11.41 -29.88
C TYR A 299 4.78 -10.71 -28.75
N MET A 300 4.59 -9.39 -28.59
CA MET A 300 5.19 -8.58 -27.54
C MET A 300 4.89 -9.11 -26.13
N LEU A 301 3.67 -9.62 -25.90
CA LEU A 301 3.30 -10.23 -24.61
C LEU A 301 3.97 -11.59 -24.36
N CYS A 302 4.37 -12.31 -25.40
CA CYS A 302 5.00 -13.63 -25.30
C CYS A 302 6.53 -13.55 -25.26
N ASP A 303 7.11 -12.53 -25.88
CA ASP A 303 8.55 -12.30 -25.88
C ASP A 303 9.01 -11.68 -24.55
N PRO A 304 10.04 -12.21 -23.87
CA PRO A 304 10.53 -11.67 -22.61
C PRO A 304 11.09 -10.25 -22.71
N CYS A 305 11.72 -9.91 -23.83
CA CYS A 305 12.47 -8.68 -24.04
C CYS A 305 11.64 -7.60 -24.73
N GLU A 306 10.72 -7.99 -25.60
CA GLU A 306 9.93 -7.04 -26.38
C GLU A 306 8.92 -6.26 -25.51
N GLY A 307 8.79 -4.96 -25.75
CA GLY A 307 7.88 -4.08 -25.01
C GLY A 307 8.37 -3.61 -23.64
N ASP A 308 9.60 -3.96 -23.25
CA ASP A 308 10.25 -3.41 -22.06
C ASP A 308 10.98 -2.11 -22.44
N ILE A 309 10.25 -0.98 -22.39
CA ILE A 309 10.80 0.34 -22.72
C ILE A 309 11.45 0.96 -21.49
N GLU A 310 12.68 1.44 -21.62
CA GLU A 310 13.32 2.25 -20.57
C GLU A 310 12.65 3.62 -20.47
N ARG A 311 12.10 3.94 -19.28
CA ARG A 311 11.37 5.18 -19.00
C ARG A 311 12.17 6.09 -18.07
N ASP A 312 13.22 6.70 -18.59
CA ASP A 312 14.20 7.44 -17.77
C ASP A 312 13.89 8.92 -17.53
N ILE A 313 12.90 9.47 -18.23
CA ILE A 313 12.57 10.90 -18.15
C ILE A 313 11.44 11.13 -17.15
N LEU A 314 11.73 11.85 -16.06
CA LEU A 314 10.71 12.24 -15.07
C LEU A 314 9.85 13.40 -15.59
N GLU A 315 8.52 13.28 -15.46
CA GLU A 315 7.59 14.38 -15.75
C GLU A 315 7.70 15.46 -14.67
N ALA A 316 8.54 16.47 -14.90
CA ALA A 316 8.99 17.41 -13.88
C ALA A 316 7.85 18.11 -13.11
N GLU A 317 6.77 18.51 -13.80
CA GLU A 317 5.64 19.20 -13.19
C GLU A 317 4.98 18.35 -12.09
N HIS A 318 4.91 17.03 -12.29
CA HIS A 318 4.35 16.12 -11.30
C HIS A 318 5.11 16.17 -9.97
N PHE A 319 6.44 16.18 -10.06
CA PHE A 319 7.32 16.23 -8.91
C PHE A 319 7.43 17.64 -8.32
N HIS A 320 7.33 18.71 -9.14
CA HIS A 320 7.17 20.08 -8.63
C HIS A 320 5.92 20.18 -7.77
N ARG A 321 4.76 19.71 -8.26
CA ARG A 321 3.49 19.71 -7.49
C ARG A 321 3.63 18.95 -6.18
N LEU A 322 4.25 17.76 -6.18
CA LEU A 322 4.53 16.98 -4.98
C LEU A 322 5.33 17.78 -3.94
N LEU A 323 6.45 18.38 -4.37
CA LEU A 323 7.35 19.09 -3.46
C LEU A 323 6.73 20.41 -2.98
N ILE A 324 5.97 21.12 -3.82
CA ILE A 324 5.21 22.33 -3.43
C ILE A 324 4.17 21.96 -2.36
N ALA A 325 3.34 20.95 -2.63
CA ALA A 325 2.34 20.45 -1.70
C ALA A 325 2.97 20.02 -0.36
N SER A 326 4.12 19.33 -0.43
CA SER A 326 4.89 18.92 0.74
C SER A 326 5.44 20.10 1.55
N GLY A 327 5.92 21.15 0.89
CA GLY A 327 6.42 22.36 1.56
C GLY A 327 5.32 23.12 2.27
N HIS A 328 4.17 23.28 1.63
CA HIS A 328 2.99 23.87 2.27
C HIS A 328 2.48 23.02 3.43
N ALA A 329 2.45 21.69 3.27
CA ALA A 329 2.10 20.76 4.35
C ALA A 329 3.04 20.92 5.54
N ALA A 330 4.35 20.85 5.32
CA ALA A 330 5.36 20.93 6.36
C ALA A 330 5.29 22.25 7.16
N ARG A 331 5.00 23.37 6.50
CA ARG A 331 4.91 24.69 7.15
C ARG A 331 3.58 24.92 7.88
N ARG A 332 2.47 24.39 7.36
CA ARG A 332 1.11 24.63 7.89
C ARG A 332 0.62 23.55 8.86
N MET A 333 1.37 22.46 9.01
CA MET A 333 1.00 21.34 9.87
C MET A 333 1.94 21.22 11.06
N PRO A 334 1.60 21.80 12.22
CA PRO A 334 2.51 21.86 13.37
C PRO A 334 2.83 20.49 13.99
N ARG A 335 2.04 19.45 13.68
CA ARG A 335 2.31 18.10 14.15
C ARG A 335 3.19 17.30 13.20
N LEU A 336 3.42 17.76 11.97
CA LEU A 336 4.13 17.00 10.94
C LEU A 336 5.61 16.86 11.31
N GLN A 337 6.04 15.67 11.70
CA GLN A 337 7.45 15.45 12.09
C GLN A 337 8.30 14.84 10.99
N LYS A 338 7.68 14.10 10.07
CA LYS A 338 8.37 13.41 8.99
C LYS A 338 7.44 13.21 7.79
N LEU A 339 7.95 13.51 6.61
CA LEU A 339 7.35 13.18 5.33
C LEU A 339 8.40 12.43 4.49
N GLN A 340 8.01 11.32 3.88
CA GLN A 340 8.88 10.56 2.99
C GLN A 340 8.13 10.21 1.72
N TYR A 341 8.80 10.39 0.59
CA TYR A 341 8.35 9.97 -0.71
C TYR A 341 9.43 9.18 -1.43
N ALA A 342 9.04 8.08 -2.07
CA ALA A 342 9.95 7.30 -2.92
C ALA A 342 9.19 6.84 -4.17
N LEU A 343 9.81 7.02 -5.33
CA LEU A 343 9.35 6.41 -6.57
C LEU A 343 9.97 5.01 -6.70
N ASN A 344 9.15 3.99 -6.90
CA ASN A 344 9.64 2.63 -7.14
C ASN A 344 10.00 2.43 -8.63
N HIS A 345 11.03 3.13 -9.10
CA HIS A 345 11.52 3.12 -10.49
C HIS A 345 13.05 3.07 -10.56
N GLN A 346 13.59 2.73 -11.73
CA GLN A 346 15.03 2.86 -12.03
C GLN A 346 15.49 4.32 -11.98
N CYS A 347 14.60 5.27 -12.31
CA CYS A 347 14.81 6.69 -12.06
C CYS A 347 14.86 6.92 -10.55
N GLU A 348 16.06 7.12 -10.03
CA GLU A 348 16.27 7.47 -8.64
C GLU A 348 15.50 8.76 -8.31
N PHE A 349 14.44 8.62 -7.52
CA PHE A 349 13.73 9.74 -6.93
C PHE A 349 13.33 9.37 -5.50
N TRP A 350 14.03 9.97 -4.55
CA TRP A 350 13.75 9.83 -3.14
C TRP A 350 13.70 11.21 -2.49
N PHE A 351 12.65 11.46 -1.72
CA PHE A 351 12.46 12.70 -1.02
C PHE A 351 12.13 12.43 0.45
N GLN A 352 12.71 13.21 1.35
CA GLN A 352 12.40 13.16 2.77
C GLN A 352 12.45 14.55 3.38
N PHE A 353 11.47 14.84 4.22
CA PHE A 353 11.48 15.93 5.17
C PHE A 353 11.41 15.38 6.60
N LYS A 354 12.15 15.97 7.54
CA LYS A 354 12.06 15.65 8.96
C LYS A 354 12.40 16.85 9.84
N ILE A 355 11.74 16.93 11.00
CA ILE A 355 12.12 17.87 12.06
C ILE A 355 13.29 17.27 12.85
N LYS A 356 14.41 18.02 12.96
CA LYS A 356 15.63 17.63 13.71
C LYS A 356 15.69 18.20 15.12
N GLY A 357 14.90 19.23 15.42
CA GLY A 357 14.87 19.91 16.72
C GLY A 357 13.73 20.93 16.79
N PRO A 358 13.57 21.63 17.92
CA PRO A 358 12.44 22.54 18.16
C PRO A 358 12.30 23.65 17.11
N GLU A 359 13.39 24.10 16.51
CA GLU A 359 13.41 25.14 15.48
C GLU A 359 14.24 24.75 14.25
N ARG A 360 14.46 23.45 14.01
CA ARG A 360 15.31 23.00 12.90
C ARG A 360 14.64 21.87 12.15
N ALA A 361 14.55 22.00 10.83
CA ALA A 361 14.10 20.96 9.94
C ALA A 361 15.11 20.70 8.83
N GLU A 362 15.11 19.47 8.31
CA GLU A 362 15.92 19.06 7.17
C GLU A 362 15.00 18.46 6.12
N TRP A 363 15.22 18.82 4.87
CA TRP A 363 14.68 18.07 3.73
C TRP A 363 15.83 17.65 2.80
N THR A 364 15.73 16.44 2.27
CA THR A 364 16.72 15.78 1.42
C THR A 364 16.02 15.25 0.17
N LEU A 365 16.58 15.52 -1.00
CA LEU A 365 16.11 15.06 -2.30
C LEU A 365 17.27 14.36 -3.00
N THR A 366 17.11 13.09 -3.32
CA THR A 366 18.06 12.31 -4.10
C THR A 366 17.44 12.04 -5.47
N SER A 367 17.99 12.64 -6.52
CA SER A 367 17.59 12.37 -7.90
C SER A 367 18.65 12.80 -8.91
N THR A 368 18.86 11.95 -9.92
CA THR A 368 19.76 12.23 -11.05
C THR A 368 19.05 12.98 -12.18
N PHE A 369 17.73 12.81 -12.32
CA PHE A 369 16.95 13.25 -13.48
C PHE A 369 16.00 14.40 -13.19
N TYR A 370 15.96 14.91 -11.96
CA TYR A 370 15.02 15.96 -11.55
C TYR A 370 15.71 17.11 -10.81
N GLN A 371 15.27 18.33 -11.12
CA GLN A 371 15.67 19.54 -10.40
C GLN A 371 14.45 20.37 -9.97
N PRO A 372 14.37 20.78 -8.69
CA PRO A 372 13.34 21.69 -8.22
C PRO A 372 13.43 23.06 -8.90
N ASP A 373 12.27 23.67 -9.21
CA ASP A 373 12.19 25.03 -9.75
C ASP A 373 11.98 26.08 -8.65
N HIS A 374 11.79 27.33 -9.05
CA HIS A 374 11.55 28.46 -8.15
C HIS A 374 10.23 28.33 -7.36
N ARG A 375 9.21 27.65 -7.88
CA ARG A 375 7.93 27.45 -7.19
C ARG A 375 8.10 26.52 -6.00
N VAL A 376 8.90 25.46 -6.16
CA VAL A 376 9.29 24.59 -5.03
C VAL A 376 10.06 25.42 -3.99
N ALA A 377 11.01 26.24 -4.44
CA ALA A 377 11.79 27.12 -3.59
C ALA A 377 10.88 28.01 -2.70
N GLU A 378 9.91 28.68 -3.32
CA GLU A 378 8.93 29.53 -2.65
C GLU A 378 8.05 28.76 -1.64
N ALA A 379 7.58 27.57 -2.01
CA ALA A 379 6.74 26.74 -1.14
C ALA A 379 7.44 26.40 0.18
N TRP A 380 8.75 26.12 0.11
CA TRP A 380 9.61 25.85 1.26
C TRP A 380 10.19 27.11 1.90
N ARG A 381 9.96 28.30 1.32
CA ARG A 381 10.64 29.58 1.63
C ARG A 381 12.16 29.46 1.59
N CYS A 382 12.65 28.55 0.77
CA CYS A 382 14.07 28.26 0.63
C CYS A 382 14.58 28.83 -0.68
N PRO A 383 15.70 29.56 -0.72
CA PRO A 383 16.23 30.14 -1.95
C PRO A 383 16.95 29.08 -2.81
N LEU A 384 16.28 27.96 -3.13
CA LEU A 384 16.84 26.81 -3.88
C LEU A 384 17.51 27.24 -5.19
N VAL A 385 16.93 28.23 -5.87
CA VAL A 385 17.39 28.73 -7.17
C VAL A 385 18.54 29.75 -7.04
N GLU A 386 18.67 30.43 -5.90
CA GLU A 386 19.71 31.46 -5.68
C GLU A 386 21.00 30.90 -5.08
N LEU A 387 21.00 29.63 -4.67
CA LEU A 387 22.16 28.95 -4.08
C LEU A 387 23.22 28.52 -5.11
N TYR A 388 22.98 28.78 -6.41
CA TYR A 388 24.05 28.77 -7.40
C TYR A 388 24.90 30.05 -7.23
N GLY A 389 25.89 29.97 -6.34
CA GLY A 389 26.93 31.00 -6.22
C GLY A 389 26.64 32.17 -5.28
N LYS A 390 25.63 32.11 -4.41
CA LYS A 390 25.40 33.08 -3.32
C LYS A 390 25.42 32.40 -1.95
N GLU A 391 25.78 33.16 -0.92
CA GLU A 391 25.75 32.68 0.47
C GLU A 391 24.31 32.43 0.95
N PRO A 392 24.04 31.29 1.61
CA PRO A 392 22.73 31.02 2.21
C PRO A 392 22.42 31.99 3.36
N PRO A 393 21.13 32.20 3.70
CA PRO A 393 20.75 32.93 4.91
C PRO A 393 21.39 32.36 6.18
N ALA A 394 21.66 33.22 7.17
CA ALA A 394 22.27 32.81 8.42
C ALA A 394 21.47 31.69 9.12
N GLY A 395 22.15 30.61 9.52
CA GLY A 395 21.55 29.44 10.19
C GLY A 395 21.07 28.34 9.25
N TRP A 396 21.19 28.55 7.94
CA TRP A 396 20.82 27.58 6.91
C TRP A 396 22.06 26.85 6.39
N GLU A 397 21.89 25.57 6.09
CA GLU A 397 22.93 24.75 5.48
C GLU A 397 22.36 24.11 4.23
N VAL A 398 23.04 24.29 3.09
CA VAL A 398 22.68 23.70 1.81
C VAL A 398 23.88 22.91 1.34
N SER A 399 23.69 21.63 1.07
CA SER A 399 24.71 20.79 0.46
C SER A 399 24.15 20.10 -0.77
N ARG A 400 24.99 20.02 -1.81
CA ARG A 400 24.72 19.20 -2.98
C ARG A 400 25.91 18.31 -3.23
N ILE A 401 25.71 17.01 -3.09
CA ILE A 401 26.75 15.99 -3.22
C ILE A 401 26.21 14.98 -4.23
N TRP A 402 26.82 14.94 -5.42
CA TRP A 402 26.37 14.10 -6.54
C TRP A 402 24.90 14.36 -6.93
N ASN A 403 24.03 13.38 -6.69
CA ASN A 403 22.60 13.35 -6.96
C ASN A 403 21.76 13.76 -5.74
N GLU A 404 22.37 14.04 -4.58
CA GLU A 404 21.67 14.42 -3.35
C GLU A 404 21.74 15.92 -3.11
N LEU A 405 20.57 16.53 -2.91
CA LEU A 405 20.36 17.88 -2.42
C LEU A 405 19.82 17.82 -0.99
N SER A 406 20.55 18.37 -0.03
CA SER A 406 20.11 18.50 1.35
C SER A 406 20.00 19.97 1.73
N VAL A 407 18.91 20.34 2.40
CA VAL A 407 18.78 21.66 3.03
C VAL A 407 18.33 21.52 4.47
N THR A 408 19.08 22.14 5.36
CA THR A 408 18.70 22.37 6.74
C THR A 408 18.23 23.81 6.91
N ILE A 409 17.02 23.97 7.45
CA ILE A 409 16.34 25.24 7.63
C ILE A 409 16.24 25.53 9.13
N ALA A 410 16.74 26.69 9.55
CA ALA A 410 16.57 27.23 10.90
C ALA A 410 16.41 28.77 10.85
N PRO A 411 15.47 29.36 11.62
CA PRO A 411 14.46 28.68 12.43
C PRO A 411 13.37 28.02 11.57
N TRP A 412 12.77 26.95 12.07
CA TRP A 412 11.62 26.27 11.48
C TRP A 412 10.36 26.47 12.35
N PRO A 413 9.21 26.87 11.77
CA PRO A 413 9.00 27.22 10.36
C PRO A 413 9.63 28.58 9.99
N PRO A 414 10.08 28.77 8.73
CA PRO A 414 10.66 30.02 8.26
C PRO A 414 9.61 31.15 8.25
N ARG A 415 9.97 32.31 8.83
CA ARG A 415 9.08 33.48 9.01
C ARG A 415 8.61 34.10 7.70
#